data_AF-A0A946ABR3-F1
#
_entry.id   AF-A0A946ABR3-F1
#
_cell.length_a   1.000
_cell.length_b   1.000
_cell.length_c   1.000
_cell.angle_alpha   90.00
_cell.angle_beta   90.00
_cell.angle_gamma   90.00
#
_symmetry.space_group_name_H-M   'P 1'
#
loop_
_entity.id
_entity.type
_entity.pdbx_description
1 polymer ?
#
loop_
_entity_poly.entity_id
_entity_poly.type
_entity_poly.pdbx_seq_one_letter_code
_entity_poly.pdbx_strand_id
1 'polypeptide(L)'
;MNRDERRRRDREAVRAYQRNGLPPDFSFAAMFAHTRALEKILGHHRDCERGSAVARAYHVGIERSQQASPPERAVACRAGCSLCCHNWVSVTAPEVLLIARELHGREHGGGMAAAVHQAATAGLGLDRDELLERRLACPLLVDGLCSIYPVRPLACRSFFSFSLEACQKVFDLKGEDVPKPRNAMVLWGVHDRCLWAALKAQGLPHQTYELSHALSLMLQHDDAEGAWLGGTDVLAGATMDTLHDDEDELFLDVLIAGAHGKRLPDNPWTD
;
A
#
# COMPACT_ATOMS: atom_id res chain seq x y z
N MET A 1 -1.57 -18.75 29.20
CA MET A 1 -2.72 -18.96 28.30
C MET A 1 -2.62 -20.34 27.67
N ASN A 2 -3.64 -21.19 27.84
CA ASN A 2 -3.65 -22.53 27.27
C ASN A 2 -3.95 -22.50 25.75
N ARG A 3 -3.81 -23.64 25.06
CA ARG A 3 -3.99 -23.74 23.60
C ARG A 3 -5.40 -23.35 23.14
N ASP A 4 -6.43 -23.66 23.91
CA ASP A 4 -7.82 -23.43 23.54
C ASP A 4 -8.23 -21.97 23.72
N GLU A 5 -7.72 -21.31 24.76
CA GLU A 5 -7.84 -19.86 24.97
C GLU A 5 -7.21 -19.09 23.81
N ARG A 6 -6.01 -19.49 23.37
CA ARG A 6 -5.32 -18.89 22.20
C ARG A 6 -6.18 -19.03 20.94
N ARG A 7 -6.70 -20.24 20.67
CA ARG A 7 -7.58 -20.52 19.52
C ARG A 7 -8.90 -19.75 19.57
N ARG A 8 -9.44 -19.48 20.76
CA ARG A 8 -10.65 -18.67 20.92
C ARG A 8 -10.35 -17.21 20.60
N ARG A 9 -9.29 -16.66 21.19
CA ARG A 9 -8.81 -15.29 20.95
C ARG A 9 -8.54 -15.05 19.47
N ASP A 10 -7.88 -15.98 18.79
CA ASP A 10 -7.59 -15.86 17.35
C ASP A 10 -8.88 -15.84 16.51
N ARG A 11 -9.87 -16.68 16.86
CA ARG A 11 -11.17 -16.70 16.16
C ARG A 11 -11.96 -15.41 16.40
N GLU A 12 -11.91 -14.87 17.61
CA GLU A 12 -12.52 -13.58 17.94
C GLU A 12 -11.83 -12.44 17.18
N ALA A 13 -10.50 -12.43 17.09
CA ALA A 13 -9.73 -11.45 16.34
C ALA A 13 -10.06 -11.48 14.83
N VAL A 14 -10.17 -12.67 14.22
CA VAL A 14 -10.61 -12.81 12.82
C VAL A 14 -12.02 -12.24 12.63
N ARG A 15 -12.96 -12.55 13.52
CA ARG A 15 -14.34 -12.03 13.43
C ARG A 15 -14.39 -10.51 13.61
N ALA A 16 -13.58 -9.97 14.52
CA ALA A 16 -13.48 -8.53 14.74
C ALA A 16 -12.91 -7.84 13.49
N TYR A 17 -11.83 -8.36 12.90
CA TYR A 17 -11.25 -7.85 11.65
C TYR A 17 -12.26 -7.89 10.48
N GLN A 18 -12.99 -9.00 10.33
CA GLN A 18 -14.00 -9.11 9.28
C GLN A 18 -15.13 -8.08 9.42
N ARG A 19 -15.46 -7.69 10.65
CA ARG A 19 -16.52 -6.72 10.94
C ARG A 19 -16.05 -5.28 10.81
N ASN A 20 -14.89 -4.97 11.40
CA ASN A 20 -14.45 -3.60 11.66
C ASN A 20 -13.09 -3.25 11.01
N GLY A 21 -12.43 -4.19 10.33
CA GLY A 21 -11.05 -4.01 9.89
C GLY A 21 -10.06 -4.04 11.06
N LEU A 22 -8.84 -3.59 10.81
CA LEU A 22 -7.86 -3.31 11.87
C LEU A 22 -8.27 -2.04 12.66
N PRO A 23 -8.12 -2.04 13.99
CA PRO A 23 -8.19 -0.82 14.80
C PRO A 23 -6.99 0.12 14.52
N PRO A 24 -7.08 1.43 14.82
CA PRO A 24 -5.99 2.39 14.66
C PRO A 24 -4.95 2.29 15.81
N ASP A 25 -4.54 1.07 16.12
CA ASP A 25 -3.54 0.70 17.12
C ASP A 25 -2.75 -0.55 16.69
N PHE A 26 -1.70 -0.91 17.44
CA PHE A 26 -0.89 -2.10 17.19
C PHE A 26 -1.48 -3.36 17.86
N SER A 27 -2.76 -3.65 17.61
CA SER A 27 -3.39 -4.90 18.08
C SER A 27 -2.83 -6.11 17.33
N PHE A 28 -1.77 -6.72 17.87
CA PHE A 28 -1.10 -7.88 17.28
C PHE A 28 -2.06 -9.03 16.95
N ALA A 29 -3.07 -9.30 17.78
CA ALA A 29 -4.04 -10.35 17.48
C ALA A 29 -4.84 -10.07 16.19
N ALA A 30 -5.22 -8.82 15.95
CA ALA A 30 -5.90 -8.39 14.74
C ALA A 30 -4.93 -8.39 13.54
N MET A 31 -3.69 -7.92 13.73
CA MET A 31 -2.66 -7.93 12.69
C MET A 31 -2.33 -9.36 12.24
N PHE A 32 -2.12 -10.31 13.17
CA PHE A 32 -1.91 -11.73 12.85
C PHE A 32 -3.07 -12.32 12.03
N ALA A 33 -4.31 -11.96 12.39
CA ALA A 33 -5.49 -12.41 11.65
C ALA A 33 -5.54 -11.81 10.23
N HIS A 34 -5.16 -10.54 10.08
CA HIS A 34 -5.11 -9.87 8.78
C HIS A 34 -3.99 -10.41 7.89
N THR A 35 -2.75 -10.52 8.40
CA THR A 35 -1.61 -11.13 7.72
C THR A 35 -1.96 -12.52 7.21
N ARG A 36 -2.54 -13.39 8.07
CA ARG A 36 -3.00 -14.73 7.69
C ARG A 36 -4.03 -14.71 6.54
N ALA A 37 -4.93 -13.72 6.52
CA ALA A 37 -5.93 -13.60 5.47
C ALA A 37 -5.30 -13.22 4.12
N LEU A 38 -4.32 -12.31 4.13
CA LEU A 38 -3.57 -11.92 2.93
C LEU A 38 -2.67 -13.07 2.44
N GLU A 39 -1.97 -13.76 3.35
CA GLU A 39 -1.18 -14.95 3.03
C GLU A 39 -2.03 -16.04 2.37
N LYS A 40 -3.26 -16.25 2.84
CA LYS A 40 -4.17 -17.23 2.25
C LYS A 40 -4.49 -16.91 0.79
N ILE A 41 -4.64 -15.63 0.44
CA ILE A 41 -4.89 -15.22 -0.95
C ILE A 41 -3.65 -15.50 -1.80
N LEU A 42 -2.48 -15.08 -1.34
CA LEU A 42 -1.20 -15.31 -2.02
C LEU A 42 -0.83 -16.79 -2.15
N GLY A 43 -1.25 -17.63 -1.21
CA GLY A 43 -1.03 -19.08 -1.22
C GLY A 43 -1.95 -19.86 -2.17
N HIS A 44 -2.93 -19.22 -2.81
CA HIS A 44 -3.74 -19.86 -3.86
C HIS A 44 -2.94 -19.95 -5.17
N HIS A 45 -1.90 -20.78 -5.24
CA HIS A 45 -0.96 -20.83 -6.38
C HIS A 45 -1.58 -21.15 -7.75
N ARG A 46 -2.81 -21.67 -7.80
CA ARG A 46 -3.56 -21.89 -9.05
C ARG A 46 -4.21 -20.62 -9.60
N ASP A 47 -4.35 -19.59 -8.76
CA ASP A 47 -4.82 -18.28 -9.17
C ASP A 47 -3.63 -17.48 -9.71
N CYS A 48 -3.63 -17.23 -11.02
CA CYS A 48 -2.61 -16.40 -11.68
C CYS A 48 -2.79 -14.91 -11.37
N GLU A 49 -3.91 -14.52 -10.75
CA GLU A 49 -4.23 -13.14 -10.40
C GLU A 49 -4.10 -12.84 -8.90
N ARG A 50 -3.45 -13.73 -8.15
CA ARG A 50 -3.38 -13.63 -6.69
C ARG A 50 -2.61 -12.41 -6.17
N GLY A 51 -1.68 -11.84 -6.95
CA GLY A 51 -1.01 -10.58 -6.63
C GLY A 51 -1.99 -9.41 -6.67
N SER A 52 -2.72 -9.24 -7.77
CA SER A 52 -3.78 -8.23 -7.85
C SER A 52 -4.94 -8.51 -6.87
N ALA A 53 -5.24 -9.79 -6.61
CA ALA A 53 -6.29 -10.17 -5.65
C ALA A 53 -5.90 -9.78 -4.22
N VAL A 54 -4.64 -9.95 -3.81
CA VAL A 54 -4.20 -9.53 -2.48
C VAL A 54 -4.25 -8.00 -2.35
N ALA A 55 -3.90 -7.25 -3.39
CA ALA A 55 -4.01 -5.79 -3.40
C ALA A 55 -5.47 -5.32 -3.24
N ARG A 56 -6.43 -5.98 -3.91
CA ARG A 56 -7.86 -5.71 -3.71
C ARG A 56 -8.30 -5.99 -2.27
N ALA A 57 -7.88 -7.11 -1.69
CA ALA A 57 -8.23 -7.45 -0.31
C ALA A 57 -7.61 -6.47 0.71
N TYR A 58 -6.40 -6.00 0.43
CA TYR A 58 -5.71 -4.97 1.18
C TYR A 58 -6.44 -3.62 1.12
N HIS A 59 -6.89 -3.18 -0.08
CA HIS A 59 -7.75 -2.00 -0.23
C HIS A 59 -9.08 -2.13 0.56
N VAL A 60 -9.76 -3.27 0.44
CA VAL A 60 -11.00 -3.53 1.20
C VAL A 60 -10.72 -3.51 2.72
N GLY A 61 -9.57 -4.02 3.13
CA GLY A 61 -9.12 -4.02 4.52
C GLY A 61 -9.01 -2.61 5.10
N ILE A 62 -8.29 -1.73 4.41
CA ILE A 62 -8.11 -0.35 4.88
C ILE A 62 -9.41 0.44 4.86
N GLU A 63 -10.24 0.26 3.84
CA GLU A 63 -11.50 0.99 3.71
C GLU A 63 -12.44 0.61 4.87
N ARG A 64 -12.48 -0.67 5.21
CA ARG A 64 -13.23 -1.15 6.39
C ARG A 64 -12.70 -0.54 7.69
N SER A 65 -11.38 -0.52 7.87
CA SER A 65 -10.75 0.12 9.03
C SER A 65 -11.07 1.61 9.15
N GLN A 66 -10.96 2.35 8.05
CA GLN A 66 -11.24 3.79 8.02
C GLN A 66 -12.73 4.08 8.26
N GLN A 67 -13.64 3.22 7.78
CA GLN A 67 -15.06 3.34 8.08
C GLN A 67 -15.38 3.07 9.55
N ALA A 68 -14.71 2.08 10.16
CA ALA A 68 -14.89 1.76 11.58
C ALA A 68 -14.20 2.75 12.52
N SER A 69 -13.22 3.50 12.01
CA SER A 69 -12.44 4.49 12.76
C SER A 69 -12.26 5.74 11.91
N PRO A 70 -13.34 6.52 11.68
CA PRO A 70 -13.29 7.71 10.83
C PRO A 70 -12.43 8.80 11.47
N PRO A 71 -11.88 9.74 10.67
CA PRO A 71 -11.15 10.90 11.19
C PRO A 71 -11.93 11.65 12.27
N GLU A 72 -11.20 12.19 13.26
CA GLU A 72 -11.77 12.91 14.40
C GLU A 72 -12.54 14.18 14.03
N ARG A 73 -12.32 14.69 12.81
CA ARG A 73 -13.04 15.82 12.23
C ARG A 73 -13.05 15.71 10.71
N ALA A 74 -13.83 16.56 10.05
CA ALA A 74 -13.89 16.60 8.59
C ALA A 74 -12.51 16.91 7.98
N VAL A 75 -12.14 16.13 6.96
CA VAL A 75 -10.94 16.37 6.14
C VAL A 75 -11.20 17.47 5.11
N ALA A 76 -10.16 18.17 4.69
CA ALA A 76 -10.21 19.19 3.64
C ALA A 76 -10.19 18.60 2.21
N CYS A 77 -9.85 17.32 2.08
CA CYS A 77 -9.77 16.60 0.82
C CYS A 77 -11.15 16.53 0.14
N ARG A 78 -11.18 16.81 -1.17
CA ARG A 78 -12.39 16.71 -2.01
C ARG A 78 -12.00 16.29 -3.43
N ALA A 79 -12.97 15.84 -4.21
CA ALA A 79 -12.77 15.61 -5.64
C ALA A 79 -12.20 16.89 -6.31
N GLY A 80 -11.19 16.72 -7.16
CA GLY A 80 -10.47 17.84 -7.80
C GLY A 80 -9.33 18.43 -6.97
N CYS A 81 -9.10 18.00 -5.73
CA CYS A 81 -7.88 18.35 -4.99
C CYS A 81 -6.73 17.44 -5.46
N SER A 82 -5.73 18.01 -6.13
CA SER A 82 -4.62 17.28 -6.76
C SER A 82 -3.24 17.63 -6.20
N LEU A 83 -3.15 18.35 -5.07
CA LEU A 83 -1.86 18.75 -4.50
C LEU A 83 -0.97 17.55 -4.18
N CYS A 84 -1.51 16.49 -3.56
CA CYS A 84 -0.76 15.26 -3.27
C CYS A 84 -0.44 14.42 -4.52
N CYS A 85 -1.06 14.71 -5.67
CA CYS A 85 -0.73 14.05 -6.93
C CYS A 85 0.60 14.50 -7.53
N HIS A 86 1.31 15.44 -6.89
CA HIS A 86 2.65 15.89 -7.27
C HIS A 86 3.70 15.49 -6.22
N ASN A 87 3.33 14.62 -5.29
CA ASN A 87 4.24 14.05 -4.31
C ASN A 87 4.71 12.67 -4.77
N TRP A 88 5.79 12.20 -4.15
CA TRP A 88 6.19 10.82 -4.21
C TRP A 88 5.10 9.88 -3.69
N VAL A 89 4.75 8.87 -4.47
CA VAL A 89 3.78 7.84 -4.08
C VAL A 89 4.48 6.50 -3.99
N SER A 90 4.58 5.99 -2.77
CA SER A 90 5.13 4.68 -2.45
C SER A 90 4.11 3.59 -2.74
N VAL A 91 4.53 2.54 -3.44
CA VAL A 91 3.67 1.41 -3.82
C VAL A 91 4.38 0.07 -3.72
N THR A 92 3.63 -0.97 -3.40
CA THR A 92 4.09 -2.37 -3.46
C THR A 92 3.85 -2.97 -4.84
N ALA A 93 4.57 -4.04 -5.19
CA ALA A 93 4.34 -4.76 -6.45
C ALA A 93 2.87 -5.19 -6.66
N PRO A 94 2.14 -5.77 -5.68
CA PRO A 94 0.72 -6.06 -5.81
C PRO A 94 -0.16 -4.86 -6.19
N GLU A 95 0.10 -3.67 -5.64
CA GLU A 95 -0.66 -2.47 -5.98
C GLU A 95 -0.41 -2.02 -7.41
N VAL A 96 0.85 -2.06 -7.87
CA VAL A 96 1.18 -1.72 -9.25
C VAL A 96 0.57 -2.72 -10.24
N LEU A 97 0.57 -4.02 -9.92
CA LEU A 97 -0.08 -5.06 -10.73
C LEU A 97 -1.58 -4.77 -10.90
N LEU A 98 -2.26 -4.41 -9.81
CA LEU A 98 -3.68 -4.06 -9.84
C LEU A 98 -3.94 -2.81 -10.70
N ILE A 99 -3.07 -1.81 -10.63
CA ILE A 99 -3.18 -0.58 -11.42
C ILE A 99 -2.92 -0.88 -12.91
N ALA A 100 -1.85 -1.61 -13.23
CA ALA A 100 -1.53 -1.98 -14.61
C ALA A 100 -2.69 -2.73 -15.26
N ARG A 101 -3.32 -3.64 -14.51
CA ARG A 101 -4.53 -4.35 -14.98
C ARG A 101 -5.72 -3.44 -15.23
N GLU A 102 -5.98 -2.49 -14.33
CA GLU A 102 -7.05 -1.51 -14.50
C GLU A 102 -6.83 -0.66 -15.77
N LEU A 103 -5.57 -0.32 -16.08
CA LEU A 103 -5.23 0.42 -17.29
C LEU A 103 -5.39 -0.42 -18.54
N HIS A 104 -4.89 -1.66 -18.56
CA HIS A 104 -5.08 -2.59 -19.69
C HIS A 104 -6.56 -2.82 -20.02
N GLY A 105 -7.44 -2.86 -19.01
CA GLY A 105 -8.89 -3.00 -19.21
C GLY A 105 -9.59 -1.76 -19.80
N ARG A 106 -8.95 -0.59 -19.75
CA ARG A 106 -9.52 0.70 -20.17
C ARG A 106 -8.91 1.24 -21.47
N GLU A 107 -7.66 0.93 -21.75
CA GLU A 107 -6.96 1.46 -22.91
C GLU A 107 -7.46 0.86 -24.22
N HIS A 108 -8.04 1.72 -25.07
CA HIS A 108 -8.16 1.49 -26.51
C HIS A 108 -7.23 2.49 -27.20
N GLY A 109 -5.90 2.26 -27.17
CA GLY A 109 -4.96 3.07 -27.97
C GLY A 109 -3.61 3.50 -27.37
N GLY A 110 -3.19 2.99 -26.19
CA GLY A 110 -1.80 3.11 -25.68
C GLY A 110 -1.34 4.51 -25.19
N GLY A 111 -2.24 5.50 -25.12
CA GLY A 111 -1.90 6.85 -24.70
C GLY A 111 -1.50 6.99 -23.23
N MET A 112 -2.08 6.19 -22.33
CA MET A 112 -1.76 6.22 -20.90
C MET A 112 -0.40 5.58 -20.65
N ALA A 113 -0.09 4.46 -21.28
CA ALA A 113 1.23 3.82 -21.15
C ALA A 113 2.37 4.79 -21.54
N ALA A 114 2.20 5.54 -22.63
CA ALA A 114 3.16 6.56 -23.05
C ALA A 114 3.28 7.71 -22.03
N ALA A 115 2.15 8.20 -21.48
CA ALA A 115 2.16 9.24 -20.46
C ALA A 115 2.85 8.79 -19.16
N VAL A 116 2.60 7.54 -18.73
CA VAL A 116 3.28 6.92 -17.59
C VAL A 116 4.78 6.83 -17.83
N HIS A 117 5.20 6.38 -19.01
CA HIS A 117 6.62 6.29 -19.35
C HIS A 117 7.32 7.66 -19.37
N GLN A 118 6.65 8.69 -19.89
CA GLN A 118 7.18 10.06 -19.88
C GLN A 118 7.33 10.61 -18.45
N ALA A 119 6.32 10.41 -17.59
CA ALA A 119 6.37 10.85 -16.20
C ALA A 119 7.48 10.11 -15.42
N ALA A 120 7.58 8.79 -15.59
CA ALA A 120 8.65 7.98 -15.02
C ALA A 120 10.03 8.53 -15.42
N THR A 121 10.26 8.74 -16.72
CA THR A 121 11.53 9.28 -17.23
C THR A 121 11.86 10.66 -16.65
N ALA A 122 10.86 11.54 -16.51
CA ALA A 122 11.06 12.87 -15.94
C ALA A 122 11.44 12.85 -14.45
N GLY A 123 11.00 11.82 -13.71
CA GLY A 123 11.28 11.62 -12.29
C GLY A 123 12.52 10.77 -11.98
N LEU A 124 13.20 10.22 -12.99
CA LEU A 124 14.36 9.36 -12.76
C LEU A 124 15.48 10.11 -12.04
N GLY A 125 15.99 9.49 -10.97
CA GLY A 125 17.08 10.01 -10.16
C GLY A 125 16.69 11.18 -9.24
N LEU A 126 15.42 11.56 -9.19
CA LEU A 126 14.92 12.55 -8.24
C LEU A 126 14.61 11.87 -6.91
N ASP A 127 14.78 12.61 -5.82
CA ASP A 127 14.20 12.25 -4.52
C ASP A 127 12.78 12.83 -4.32
N ARG A 128 12.24 12.67 -3.11
CA ARG A 128 10.89 13.10 -2.75
C ARG A 128 10.71 14.62 -2.83
N ASP A 129 11.73 15.39 -2.43
CA ASP A 129 11.68 16.84 -2.39
C ASP A 129 11.90 17.40 -3.79
N GLU A 130 12.89 16.88 -4.53
CA GLU A 130 13.17 17.27 -5.91
C GLU A 130 11.98 17.01 -6.85
N LEU A 131 11.26 15.90 -6.66
CA LEU A 131 10.04 15.60 -7.42
C LEU A 131 8.95 16.65 -7.19
N LEU A 132 8.75 17.04 -5.93
CA LEU A 132 7.79 18.09 -5.54
C LEU A 132 8.22 19.46 -6.05
N GLU A 133 9.51 19.81 -5.96
CA GLU A 133 10.07 21.06 -6.48
C GLU A 133 9.82 21.23 -7.98
N ARG A 134 9.98 20.14 -8.74
CA ARG A 134 9.66 20.11 -10.17
C ARG A 134 8.17 20.05 -10.48
N ARG A 135 7.33 19.81 -9.47
CA ARG A 135 5.87 19.67 -9.58
C ARG A 135 5.49 18.65 -10.65
N LEU A 136 6.20 17.52 -10.68
CA LEU A 136 5.87 16.44 -11.60
C LEU A 136 4.54 15.83 -11.18
N ALA A 137 3.53 15.97 -12.04
CA ALA A 137 2.21 15.40 -11.79
C ALA A 137 2.25 13.88 -11.98
N CYS A 138 1.51 13.17 -11.13
CA CYS A 138 1.23 11.75 -11.29
C CYS A 138 0.65 11.51 -12.70
N PRO A 139 1.15 10.53 -13.46
CA PRO A 139 0.69 10.29 -14.83
C PRO A 139 -0.79 9.90 -14.93
N LEU A 140 -1.40 9.51 -13.81
CA LEU A 140 -2.78 9.07 -13.73
C LEU A 140 -3.75 10.22 -13.40
N LEU A 141 -3.25 11.45 -13.25
CA LEU A 141 -4.06 12.65 -13.06
C LEU A 141 -4.56 13.17 -14.42
N VAL A 142 -5.86 13.03 -14.68
CA VAL A 142 -6.51 13.47 -15.92
C VAL A 142 -7.59 14.49 -15.57
N ASP A 143 -7.52 15.69 -16.16
CA ASP A 143 -8.46 16.79 -15.91
C ASP A 143 -8.66 17.11 -14.41
N GLY A 144 -7.59 17.03 -13.62
CA GLY A 144 -7.62 17.28 -12.17
C GLY A 144 -8.24 16.15 -11.34
N LEU A 145 -8.56 15.01 -11.95
CA LEU A 145 -9.13 13.84 -11.29
C LEU A 145 -8.23 12.61 -11.46
N CYS A 146 -8.22 11.75 -10.44
CA CYS A 146 -7.47 10.49 -10.53
C CYS A 146 -8.22 9.51 -11.43
N SER A 147 -7.65 9.19 -12.58
CA SER A 147 -8.24 8.24 -13.55
C SER A 147 -8.43 6.84 -12.95
N ILE A 148 -7.55 6.42 -12.04
CA ILE A 148 -7.60 5.12 -11.36
C ILE A 148 -8.26 5.16 -9.97
N TYR A 149 -9.14 6.14 -9.70
CA TYR A 149 -9.70 6.37 -8.35
C TYR A 149 -10.09 5.09 -7.57
N PRO A 150 -10.76 4.08 -8.18
CA PRO A 150 -11.16 2.84 -7.50
C PRO A 150 -10.00 1.92 -7.10
N VAL A 151 -8.83 2.01 -7.75
CA VAL A 151 -7.63 1.18 -7.50
C VAL A 151 -6.41 2.00 -7.07
N ARG A 152 -6.59 3.25 -6.62
CA ARG A 152 -5.52 4.06 -6.00
C ARG A 152 -4.73 3.28 -4.94
N PRO A 153 -3.40 3.44 -4.86
CA PRO A 153 -2.59 2.82 -3.81
C PRO A 153 -2.99 3.25 -2.41
N LEU A 154 -2.55 2.49 -1.42
CA LEU A 154 -2.81 2.76 0.00
C LEU A 154 -2.30 4.11 0.45
N ALA A 155 -1.11 4.52 -0.02
CA ALA A 155 -0.56 5.84 0.24
C ALA A 155 -1.54 6.94 -0.18
N CYS A 156 -2.15 6.83 -1.36
CA CYS A 156 -3.15 7.79 -1.85
C CYS A 156 -4.50 7.69 -1.14
N ARG A 157 -4.86 6.50 -0.61
CA ARG A 157 -6.12 6.29 0.13
C ARG A 157 -6.05 6.66 1.60
N SER A 158 -4.85 6.76 2.17
CA SER A 158 -4.68 6.99 3.61
C SER A 158 -4.12 8.38 3.92
N PHE A 159 -3.56 9.06 2.93
CA PHE A 159 -3.08 10.42 3.09
C PHE A 159 -4.22 11.44 2.96
N PHE A 160 -4.71 11.91 4.11
CA PHE A 160 -5.69 12.98 4.19
C PHE A 160 -5.16 14.16 4.97
N SER A 161 -5.63 15.36 4.62
CA SER A 161 -5.32 16.58 5.35
C SER A 161 -6.57 17.19 5.94
N PHE A 162 -6.43 17.82 7.10
CA PHE A 162 -7.43 18.68 7.67
C PHE A 162 -7.38 20.14 7.19
N SER A 163 -6.37 20.52 6.40
CA SER A 163 -6.17 21.89 5.93
C SER A 163 -5.66 21.93 4.49
N LEU A 164 -6.50 22.49 3.60
CA LEU A 164 -6.10 22.77 2.21
C LEU A 164 -5.00 23.84 2.16
N GLU A 165 -5.06 24.84 3.04
CA GLU A 165 -4.05 25.90 3.13
C GLU A 165 -2.68 25.33 3.48
N ALA A 166 -2.60 24.40 4.43
CA ALA A 166 -1.35 23.74 4.78
C ALA A 166 -0.81 22.89 3.61
N CYS A 167 -1.68 22.14 2.93
CA CYS A 167 -1.29 21.42 1.72
C CYS A 167 -0.75 22.37 0.63
N GLN A 168 -1.39 23.52 0.44
CA GLN A 168 -0.93 24.52 -0.53
C GLN A 168 0.42 25.09 -0.14
N LYS A 169 0.66 25.37 1.14
CA LYS A 169 1.97 25.84 1.62
C LYS A 169 3.07 24.82 1.35
N VAL A 170 2.83 23.54 1.60
CA VAL A 170 3.81 22.48 1.25
C VAL A 170 4.03 22.43 -0.27
N PHE A 171 2.96 22.45 -1.06
CA PHE A 171 3.07 22.45 -2.53
C PHE A 171 3.79 23.69 -3.09
N ASP A 172 3.65 24.83 -2.43
CA ASP A 172 4.34 26.08 -2.76
C ASP A 172 5.77 26.14 -2.20
N LEU A 173 6.25 25.07 -1.54
CA LEU A 173 7.56 25.00 -0.87
C LEU A 173 7.74 26.05 0.24
N LYS A 174 6.65 26.39 0.92
CA LYS A 174 6.55 27.39 2.00
C LYS A 174 6.10 26.80 3.33
N GLY A 175 6.15 25.48 3.45
CA GLY A 175 5.79 24.75 4.66
C GLY A 175 6.25 23.31 4.58
N GLU A 176 6.36 22.67 5.73
CA GLU A 176 6.93 21.33 5.87
C GLU A 176 5.90 20.30 6.38
N ASP A 177 4.82 20.77 7.03
CA ASP A 177 3.85 19.87 7.67
C ASP A 177 2.41 20.09 7.20
N VAL A 178 1.67 19.00 7.19
CA VAL A 178 0.26 18.93 6.84
C VAL A 178 -0.47 18.25 7.99
N PRO A 179 -1.49 18.88 8.60
CA PRO A 179 -2.24 18.27 9.69
C PRO A 179 -3.05 17.08 9.15
N LYS A 180 -2.69 15.87 9.58
CA LYS A 180 -3.24 14.58 9.12
C LYS A 180 -4.07 13.91 10.23
N PRO A 181 -5.12 13.13 9.90
CA PRO A 181 -5.80 12.29 10.88
C PRO A 181 -4.84 11.22 11.42
N ARG A 182 -4.61 11.21 12.73
CA ARG A 182 -3.66 10.26 13.35
C ARG A 182 -4.07 8.81 13.12
N ASN A 183 -5.38 8.53 13.22
CA ASN A 183 -5.91 7.19 12.99
C ASN A 183 -5.64 6.71 11.56
N ALA A 184 -5.83 7.53 10.54
CA ALA A 184 -5.55 7.18 9.15
C ALA A 184 -4.06 6.83 8.96
N MET A 185 -3.16 7.59 9.59
CA MET A 185 -1.71 7.31 9.54
C MET A 185 -1.33 6.00 10.24
N VAL A 186 -1.89 5.72 11.42
CA VAL A 186 -1.64 4.45 12.12
C VAL A 186 -2.21 3.28 11.31
N LEU A 187 -3.44 3.42 10.79
CA LEU A 187 -4.08 2.43 9.95
C LEU A 187 -3.25 2.12 8.70
N TRP A 188 -2.71 3.15 8.03
CA TRP A 188 -1.77 2.96 6.94
C TRP A 188 -0.60 2.06 7.38
N GLY A 189 0.13 2.45 8.42
CA GLY A 189 1.31 1.72 8.88
C GLY A 189 1.06 0.29 9.34
N VAL A 190 -0.11 -0.03 9.91
CA VAL A 190 -0.43 -1.41 10.32
C VAL A 190 -0.89 -2.28 9.15
N HIS A 191 -1.60 -1.71 8.18
CA HIS A 191 -2.00 -2.44 6.97
C HIS A 191 -0.78 -2.76 6.10
N ASP A 192 0.14 -1.81 5.93
CA ASP A 192 1.41 -2.01 5.21
C ASP A 192 2.19 -3.20 5.77
N ARG A 193 2.45 -3.19 7.08
CA ARG A 193 3.18 -4.28 7.76
C ARG A 193 2.48 -5.63 7.62
N CYS A 194 1.14 -5.65 7.62
CA CYS A 194 0.40 -6.89 7.39
C CYS A 194 0.58 -7.43 5.96
N LEU A 195 0.59 -6.55 4.95
CA LEU A 195 0.83 -6.92 3.56
C LEU A 195 2.29 -7.37 3.35
N TRP A 196 3.26 -6.61 3.86
CA TRP A 196 4.68 -6.94 3.75
C TRP A 196 5.01 -8.27 4.41
N ALA A 197 4.47 -8.53 5.61
CA ALA A 197 4.62 -9.83 6.28
C ALA A 197 4.03 -10.97 5.45
N ALA A 198 2.87 -10.75 4.81
CA ALA A 198 2.24 -11.76 3.96
C ALA A 198 3.05 -12.04 2.68
N LEU A 199 3.66 -11.01 2.08
CA LEU A 199 4.56 -11.15 0.94
C LEU A 199 5.83 -11.91 1.33
N LYS A 200 6.50 -11.48 2.41
CA LYS A 200 7.69 -12.14 2.97
C LYS A 200 7.44 -13.61 3.29
N ALA A 201 6.30 -13.94 3.91
CA ALA A 201 5.92 -15.32 4.21
C ALA A 201 5.78 -16.22 2.97
N GLN A 202 5.51 -15.64 1.80
CA GLN A 202 5.38 -16.34 0.53
C GLN A 202 6.67 -16.30 -0.31
N GLY A 203 7.76 -15.72 0.23
CA GLY A 203 9.02 -15.53 -0.49
C GLY A 203 8.91 -14.54 -1.65
N LEU A 204 7.93 -13.63 -1.60
CA LEU A 204 7.73 -12.58 -2.60
C LEU A 204 8.40 -11.27 -2.14
N PRO A 205 8.90 -10.44 -3.07
CA PRO A 205 9.41 -9.10 -2.75
C PRO A 205 8.38 -8.28 -1.96
N HIS A 206 8.80 -7.68 -0.86
CA HIS A 206 7.95 -6.90 0.06
C HIS A 206 8.35 -5.43 0.17
N GLN A 207 9.39 -4.99 -0.55
CA GLN A 207 9.79 -3.59 -0.67
C GLN A 207 8.76 -2.71 -1.42
N THR A 208 8.94 -1.40 -1.29
CA THR A 208 8.12 -0.39 -1.98
C THR A 208 8.94 0.39 -3.01
N TYR A 209 8.24 0.96 -3.99
CA TYR A 209 8.80 1.65 -5.15
C TYR A 209 8.06 2.97 -5.40
N GLU A 210 8.68 3.88 -6.15
CA GLU A 210 7.99 5.04 -6.71
C GLU A 210 6.99 4.61 -7.79
N LEU A 211 5.74 5.08 -7.66
CA LEU A 211 4.61 4.66 -8.49
C LEU A 211 4.87 4.80 -9.99
N SER A 212 5.32 5.96 -10.45
CA SER A 212 5.44 6.26 -11.88
C SER A 212 6.45 5.35 -12.55
N HIS A 213 7.62 5.16 -11.92
CA HIS A 213 8.67 4.29 -12.41
C HIS A 213 8.25 2.81 -12.36
N ALA A 214 7.72 2.34 -11.22
CA ALA A 214 7.28 0.95 -11.09
C ALA A 214 6.18 0.60 -12.10
N LEU A 215 5.21 1.50 -12.28
CA LEU A 215 4.14 1.31 -13.25
C LEU A 215 4.65 1.33 -14.69
N SER A 216 5.60 2.21 -15.02
CA SER A 216 6.22 2.24 -16.36
C SER A 216 6.94 0.95 -16.70
N LEU A 217 7.55 0.25 -15.73
CA LEU A 217 8.18 -1.05 -15.96
C LEU A 217 7.13 -2.15 -16.11
N MET A 218 6.13 -2.20 -15.22
CA MET A 218 5.08 -3.22 -15.31
C MET A 218 4.28 -3.17 -16.61
N LEU A 219 3.99 -1.98 -17.13
CA LEU A 219 3.28 -1.81 -18.41
C LEU A 219 4.09 -2.26 -19.65
N GLN A 220 5.38 -2.58 -19.50
CA GLN A 220 6.20 -3.16 -20.58
C GLN A 220 6.06 -4.68 -20.68
N HIS A 221 5.32 -5.31 -19.76
CA HIS A 221 5.11 -6.75 -19.73
C HIS A 221 3.66 -7.11 -20.08
N ASP A 222 3.47 -7.99 -21.05
CA ASP A 222 2.14 -8.52 -21.40
C ASP A 222 1.49 -9.28 -20.23
N ASP A 223 2.29 -10.03 -19.46
CA ASP A 223 1.88 -10.75 -18.25
C ASP A 223 2.85 -10.46 -17.09
N ALA A 224 2.83 -9.21 -16.63
CA ALA A 224 3.64 -8.76 -15.49
C ALA A 224 3.41 -9.60 -14.23
N GLU A 225 2.16 -10.00 -13.98
CA GLU A 225 1.79 -10.74 -12.77
C GLU A 225 2.29 -12.17 -12.81
N GLY A 226 2.10 -12.88 -13.92
CA GLY A 226 2.64 -14.22 -14.10
C GLY A 226 4.17 -14.23 -14.00
N ALA A 227 4.85 -13.24 -14.60
CA ALA A 227 6.30 -13.09 -14.50
C ALA A 227 6.76 -12.87 -13.04
N TRP A 228 6.13 -11.93 -12.33
CA TRP A 228 6.43 -11.64 -10.93
C TRP A 228 6.19 -12.84 -10.00
N LEU A 229 5.03 -13.49 -10.14
CA LEU A 229 4.66 -14.69 -9.39
C LEU A 229 5.54 -15.91 -9.74
N GLY A 230 6.15 -15.91 -10.93
CA GLY A 230 7.13 -16.89 -11.39
C GLY A 230 8.56 -16.63 -10.89
N GLY A 231 8.78 -15.54 -10.14
CA GLY A 231 10.08 -15.18 -9.57
C GLY A 231 10.93 -14.24 -10.44
N THR A 232 10.38 -13.71 -11.53
CA THR A 232 11.06 -12.66 -12.30
C THR A 232 10.94 -11.34 -11.56
N ASP A 233 12.05 -10.65 -11.35
CA ASP A 233 12.03 -9.30 -10.79
C ASP A 233 11.67 -8.27 -11.87
N VAL A 234 10.36 -8.15 -12.14
CA VAL A 234 9.80 -7.18 -13.09
C VAL A 234 9.98 -5.72 -12.65
N LEU A 235 10.47 -5.48 -11.43
CA LEU A 235 10.73 -4.16 -10.85
C LEU A 235 12.22 -3.93 -10.53
N ALA A 236 13.14 -4.75 -11.04
CA ALA A 236 14.57 -4.65 -10.73
C ALA A 236 15.19 -3.27 -11.01
N GLY A 237 14.64 -2.55 -11.99
CA GLY A 237 15.09 -1.20 -12.34
C GLY A 237 14.34 -0.07 -11.64
N ALA A 238 13.25 -0.37 -10.90
CA ALA A 238 12.39 0.65 -10.32
C ALA A 238 13.11 1.43 -9.21
N THR A 239 12.76 2.70 -9.08
CA THR A 239 13.24 3.53 -7.97
C THR A 239 12.63 3.01 -6.68
N MET A 240 13.46 2.40 -5.83
CA MET A 240 13.04 1.90 -4.53
C MET A 240 12.82 3.04 -3.54
N ASP A 241 11.86 2.86 -2.64
CA ASP A 241 11.53 3.83 -1.59
C ASP A 241 11.87 3.31 -0.20
N THR A 242 11.24 2.22 0.23
CA THR A 242 11.50 1.62 1.55
C THR A 242 12.41 0.40 1.43
N LEU A 243 13.54 0.46 2.12
CA LEU A 243 14.30 -0.72 2.54
C LEU A 243 13.97 -0.98 4.01
N HIS A 244 13.50 -2.18 4.31
CA HIS A 244 13.24 -2.60 5.69
C HIS A 244 14.57 -2.77 6.42
N ASP A 245 14.70 -2.10 7.56
CA ASP A 245 15.82 -2.31 8.47
C ASP A 245 15.64 -3.58 9.32
N ASP A 246 16.61 -3.88 10.17
CA ASP A 246 16.57 -5.07 11.04
C ASP A 246 15.36 -5.06 12.00
N GLU A 247 14.88 -3.88 12.41
CA GLU A 247 13.72 -3.74 13.30
C GLU A 247 12.42 -4.04 12.54
N ASP A 248 12.28 -3.50 11.32
CA ASP A 248 11.15 -3.81 10.44
C ASP A 248 11.12 -5.31 10.10
N GLU A 249 12.26 -5.90 9.74
CA GLU A 249 12.34 -7.34 9.43
C GLU A 249 11.93 -8.22 10.62
N LEU A 250 12.38 -7.88 11.83
CA LEU A 250 11.95 -8.54 13.06
C LEU A 250 10.45 -8.37 13.30
N PHE A 251 9.89 -7.18 13.06
CA PHE A 251 8.46 -6.93 13.18
C PHE A 251 7.66 -7.82 12.23
N LEU A 252 8.10 -7.95 10.98
CA LEU A 252 7.47 -8.85 10.01
C LEU A 252 7.56 -10.31 10.47
N ASP A 253 8.69 -10.75 11.03
CA ASP A 253 8.85 -12.11 11.55
C ASP A 253 7.91 -12.40 12.75
N VAL A 254 7.69 -11.41 13.62
CA VAL A 254 6.67 -11.49 14.68
C VAL A 254 5.28 -11.68 14.08
N LEU A 255 4.92 -10.90 13.05
CA LEU A 255 3.63 -11.02 12.37
C LEU A 255 3.46 -12.40 11.72
N ILE A 256 4.47 -12.91 11.03
CA ILE A 256 4.46 -14.22 10.37
C ILE A 256 4.32 -15.34 11.40
N ALA A 257 5.12 -15.32 12.46
CA ALA A 257 5.05 -16.31 13.53
C ALA A 257 3.66 -16.33 14.20
N GLY A 258 3.11 -15.14 14.49
CA GLY A 258 1.77 -14.98 15.05
C GLY A 258 0.67 -15.43 14.10
N ALA A 259 0.77 -15.07 12.81
CA ALA A 259 -0.13 -15.52 11.77
C ALA A 259 -0.12 -17.06 11.64
N HIS A 260 1.01 -17.73 11.86
CA HIS A 260 1.11 -19.19 11.83
C HIS A 260 0.76 -19.85 13.16
N GLY A 261 0.48 -19.08 14.21
CA GLY A 261 0.23 -19.59 15.56
C GLY A 261 1.45 -20.26 16.20
N LYS A 262 2.65 -19.88 15.76
CA LYS A 262 3.95 -20.34 16.27
C LYS A 262 4.40 -19.50 17.48
N ARG A 263 5.49 -19.91 18.11
CA ARG A 263 6.18 -19.08 19.11
C ARG A 263 6.72 -17.83 18.41
N LEU A 264 6.48 -16.66 19.01
CA LEU A 264 7.01 -15.38 18.50
C LEU A 264 8.53 -15.33 18.74
N PRO A 265 9.31 -14.73 17.83
CA PRO A 265 10.71 -14.41 18.11
C PRO A 265 10.81 -13.44 19.30
N ASP A 266 11.96 -13.41 19.97
CA ASP A 266 12.18 -12.47 21.07
C ASP A 266 12.11 -11.04 20.50
N ASN A 267 11.23 -10.20 21.05
CA ASN A 267 10.90 -8.90 20.48
C ASN A 267 10.45 -7.91 21.57
N PRO A 268 10.50 -6.59 21.32
CA PRO A 268 10.16 -5.57 22.31
C PRO A 268 8.67 -5.18 22.35
N TRP A 269 7.81 -5.74 21.50
CA TRP A 269 6.43 -5.25 21.32
C TRP A 269 5.35 -6.17 21.91
N THR A 270 5.66 -7.45 22.11
CA THR A 270 4.72 -8.44 22.64
C THR A 270 5.26 -9.10 23.90
N ASP A 271 4.44 -9.18 24.94
CA ASP A 271 4.71 -9.94 26.18
C ASP A 271 4.51 -11.47 26.03
#